data_AF-A0A1Y5DWY9-F1
#
_entry.id   AF-A0A1Y5DWY9-F1
#
_cell.length_a   1.000
_cell.length_b   1.000
_cell.length_c   1.000
_cell.angle_alpha   90.00
_cell.angle_beta   90.00
_cell.angle_gamma   90.00
#
_symmetry.space_group_name_H-M   'P 1'
#
loop_
_entity.id
_entity.type
_entity.pdbx_description
1 polymer ?
#
loop_
_entity_poly.entity_id
_entity_poly.type
_entity_poly.pdbx_seq_one_letter_code
_entity_poly.pdbx_strand_id
1 'polypeptide(L)'
;MTVLLENYAIELVLVLLLILAVVVAYIWKKRKPSATAQMELILQSVKRDEIKEIIIPDGIGGLLEIEHIILMDQGLLLIETYPISGNLYGAEQIDQWTQIVDGRSFKFANPLRRIRTSRQALKLLAPNVPIFCRVVFNADSHFPKGKLEEVSILETLAADIQPMVDSPKFTDKAKTDWQRCLRIARKNGQAVMRDGDS
;
A
#
# COMPACT_ATOMS: atom_id res chain seq x y z
N MET A 1 13.63 35.91 51.50
CA MET A 1 12.33 35.23 51.34
C MET A 1 11.89 35.19 49.88
N THR A 2 12.00 36.28 49.12
CA THR A 2 11.72 36.36 47.68
C THR A 2 12.60 35.45 46.81
N VAL A 3 13.92 35.45 47.03
CA VAL A 3 14.89 34.61 46.27
C VAL A 3 14.62 33.10 46.41
N LEU A 4 14.17 32.65 47.59
CA LEU A 4 13.82 31.24 47.80
C LEU A 4 12.55 30.87 47.02
N LEU A 5 11.55 31.74 47.01
CA LEU A 5 10.32 31.53 46.23
C LEU A 5 10.59 31.50 44.72
N GLU A 6 11.50 32.33 44.23
CA GLU A 6 11.93 32.31 42.81
C GLU A 6 12.63 30.99 42.45
N ASN A 7 13.51 30.46 43.32
CA ASN A 7 14.15 29.17 43.07
C ASN A 7 13.16 28.01 43.02
N TYR A 8 12.17 27.96 43.94
CA TYR A 8 11.12 26.94 43.90
C TYR A 8 10.27 27.04 42.64
N ALA A 9 9.98 28.25 42.16
CA ALA A 9 9.25 28.44 40.91
C ALA A 9 10.04 27.90 39.70
N ILE A 10 11.35 28.14 39.65
CA ILE A 10 12.23 27.61 38.59
C ILE A 10 12.29 26.08 38.65
N GLU A 11 12.47 25.48 39.83
CA GLU A 11 12.48 24.02 40.02
C GLU A 11 11.16 23.39 39.58
N LEU A 12 10.03 24.00 39.95
CA LEU A 12 8.70 23.52 39.52
C LEU A 12 8.54 23.58 38.00
N VAL A 13 8.98 24.67 37.36
CA VAL A 13 8.94 24.79 35.89
C VAL A 13 9.80 23.72 35.23
N LEU A 14 11.01 23.46 35.74
CA LEU A 14 11.90 22.42 35.20
C LEU A 14 11.31 21.03 35.37
N VAL A 15 10.70 20.72 36.52
CA VAL A 15 10.01 19.45 36.75
C VAL A 15 8.82 19.29 35.80
N LEU A 16 8.02 20.34 35.59
CA LEU A 16 6.90 20.32 34.64
C LEU A 16 7.37 20.10 33.19
N LEU A 17 8.47 20.75 32.78
CA LEU A 17 9.06 20.53 31.45
C LEU A 17 9.60 19.11 31.29
N LEU A 18 10.22 18.54 32.32
CA LEU A 18 10.68 17.15 32.32
C LEU A 18 9.49 16.18 32.17
N ILE A 19 8.42 16.37 32.95
CA ILE A 19 7.21 15.55 32.86
C ILE A 19 6.60 15.66 31.46
N LEU A 20 6.48 16.88 30.91
CA LEU A 20 5.99 17.09 29.55
C LEU A 20 6.86 16.37 28.52
N ALA A 21 8.19 16.46 28.61
CA ALA A 21 9.10 15.77 27.70
C ALA A 21 8.94 14.24 27.76
N VAL A 22 8.78 13.67 28.96
CA VAL A 22 8.52 12.23 29.15
C VAL A 22 7.17 11.82 28.55
N VAL A 23 6.12 12.62 28.76
CA VAL A 23 4.78 12.36 28.18
C VAL A 23 4.83 12.43 26.66
N VAL A 24 5.50 13.44 26.09
CA VAL A 24 5.67 13.57 24.63
C VAL A 24 6.44 12.38 24.08
N ALA A 25 7.57 12.00 24.70
CA ALA A 25 8.36 10.84 24.28
C ALA A 25 7.55 9.53 24.36
N TYR A 26 6.72 9.36 25.40
CA TYR A 26 5.82 8.22 25.53
C TYR A 26 4.76 8.17 24.43
N ILE A 27 4.11 9.30 24.12
CA ILE A 27 3.12 9.41 23.03
C ILE A 27 3.78 9.11 21.68
N TRP A 28 4.97 9.66 21.43
CA TRP A 28 5.71 9.43 20.19
C TRP A 28 6.11 7.97 20.01
N LYS A 29 6.59 7.32 21.09
CA LYS A 29 6.92 5.89 21.08
C LYS A 29 5.68 5.01 20.83
N LYS A 30 4.50 5.44 21.28
CA LYS A 30 3.24 4.72 21.06
C LYS A 30 2.59 4.99 19.71
N ARG A 31 3.07 5.97 18.95
CA ARG A 31 2.48 6.31 17.66
C ARG A 31 2.76 5.18 16.68
N LYS A 32 1.71 4.46 16.26
CA LYS A 32 1.82 3.46 15.21
C LYS A 32 2.30 4.15 13.91
N PRO A 33 3.22 3.54 13.16
CA PRO A 33 3.58 4.04 11.84
C PRO A 33 2.34 4.11 10.94
N SER A 34 2.32 5.04 9.98
CA SER A 34 1.21 5.11 9.02
C SER A 34 1.05 3.79 8.27
N ALA A 35 -0.15 3.50 7.78
CA ALA A 35 -0.42 2.31 6.97
C ALA A 35 0.57 2.18 5.80
N THR A 36 0.84 3.29 5.12
CA THR A 36 1.85 3.39 4.05
C THR A 36 3.25 3.03 4.53
N ALA A 37 3.69 3.53 5.70
CA ALA A 37 5.01 3.22 6.24
C ALA A 37 5.12 1.75 6.67
N GLN A 38 4.06 1.17 7.25
CA GLN A 38 4.02 -0.25 7.60
C GLN A 38 4.15 -1.13 6.35
N MET A 39 3.37 -0.81 5.31
CA MET A 39 3.42 -1.52 4.05
C MET A 39 4.81 -1.42 3.40
N GLU A 40 5.41 -0.22 3.38
CA GLU A 40 6.75 -0.01 2.84
C GLU A 40 7.80 -0.85 3.59
N LEU A 41 7.75 -0.91 4.93
CA LEU A 41 8.66 -1.73 5.73
C LEU A 41 8.55 -3.23 5.41
N ILE A 42 7.32 -3.73 5.21
CA ILE A 42 7.09 -5.13 4.84
C ILE A 42 7.70 -5.42 3.45
N LEU A 43 7.41 -4.56 2.49
CA LEU A 43 7.78 -4.75 1.09
C LEU A 43 9.28 -4.51 0.84
N GLN A 44 9.96 -3.73 1.68
CA GLN A 44 11.38 -3.40 1.53
C GLN A 44 12.28 -4.65 1.42
N SER A 45 11.89 -5.77 2.07
CA SER A 45 12.66 -7.02 2.04
C SER A 45 12.62 -7.75 0.70
N VAL A 46 11.59 -7.53 -0.11
CA VAL A 46 11.36 -8.23 -1.39
C VAL A 46 11.51 -7.31 -2.61
N LYS A 47 11.34 -6.01 -2.40
CA LYS A 47 11.35 -4.96 -3.42
C LYS A 47 12.77 -4.68 -3.91
N ARG A 48 12.97 -4.81 -5.23
CA ARG A 48 14.18 -4.36 -5.95
C ARG A 48 14.05 -2.93 -6.44
N ASP A 49 12.86 -2.59 -6.93
CA ASP A 49 12.51 -1.28 -7.47
C ASP A 49 10.98 -1.13 -7.42
N GLU A 50 10.46 0.08 -7.56
CA GLU A 50 9.04 0.35 -7.50
C GLU A 50 8.64 1.54 -8.38
N ILE A 51 7.49 1.39 -9.01
CA ILE A 51 6.80 2.45 -9.74
C ILE A 51 5.47 2.69 -9.05
N LYS A 52 5.19 3.95 -8.69
CA LYS A 52 3.94 4.38 -8.05
C LYS A 52 3.14 5.30 -8.99
N GLU A 53 1.82 5.24 -8.88
CA GLU A 53 0.87 6.20 -9.49
C GLU A 53 1.11 6.42 -10.99
N ILE A 54 0.99 5.34 -11.78
CA ILE A 54 1.17 5.42 -13.24
C ILE A 54 -0.12 5.19 -14.00
N ILE A 55 -0.21 5.82 -15.16
CA ILE A 55 -1.28 5.59 -16.12
C ILE A 55 -0.73 4.69 -17.24
N ILE A 56 -1.44 3.61 -17.55
CA ILE A 56 -1.11 2.69 -18.65
C ILE A 56 -2.32 2.49 -19.58
N PRO A 57 -2.10 2.12 -20.85
CA PRO A 57 -3.18 1.71 -21.74
C PRO A 57 -3.90 0.45 -21.24
N ASP A 58 -5.22 0.41 -21.36
CA ASP A 58 -6.04 -0.74 -20.92
C ASP A 58 -6.08 -1.91 -21.93
N GLY A 59 -5.58 -1.68 -23.14
CA GLY A 59 -5.56 -2.65 -24.24
C GLY A 59 -6.76 -2.58 -25.19
N ILE A 60 -7.77 -1.77 -24.90
CA ILE A 60 -8.98 -1.58 -25.74
C ILE A 60 -9.22 -0.12 -26.13
N GLY A 61 -8.23 0.75 -25.89
CA GLY A 61 -8.25 2.16 -26.30
C GLY A 61 -8.54 3.14 -25.16
N GLY A 62 -8.69 2.65 -23.94
CA GLY A 62 -8.75 3.45 -22.72
C GLY A 62 -7.43 3.49 -21.95
N LEU A 63 -7.49 4.12 -20.77
CA LEU A 63 -6.38 4.28 -19.84
C LEU A 63 -6.77 3.76 -18.46
N LEU A 64 -5.80 3.23 -17.73
CA LEU A 64 -5.95 2.72 -16.37
C LEU A 64 -4.85 3.29 -15.48
N GLU A 65 -5.24 3.72 -14.29
CA GLU A 65 -4.32 4.08 -13.22
C GLU A 65 -3.94 2.83 -12.43
N ILE A 66 -2.64 2.70 -12.17
CA ILE A 66 -2.01 1.65 -11.40
C ILE A 66 -1.32 2.28 -10.20
N GLU A 67 -1.68 1.83 -9.01
CA GLU A 67 -1.18 2.43 -7.77
C GLU A 67 0.28 2.03 -7.50
N HIS A 68 0.59 0.73 -7.52
CA HIS A 68 1.93 0.22 -7.21
C HIS A 68 2.31 -0.94 -8.14
N ILE A 69 3.47 -0.83 -8.79
CA ILE A 69 4.15 -1.94 -9.44
C ILE A 69 5.52 -2.11 -8.79
N ILE A 70 5.71 -3.25 -8.15
CA ILE A 70 6.94 -3.59 -7.44
C ILE A 70 7.71 -4.60 -8.27
N LEU A 71 8.97 -4.31 -8.55
CA LEU A 71 9.90 -5.27 -9.11
C LEU A 71 10.44 -6.17 -8.01
N MET A 72 10.28 -7.49 -8.18
CA MET A 72 10.88 -8.52 -7.33
C MET A 72 11.81 -9.41 -8.17
N ASP A 73 12.60 -10.27 -7.50
CA ASP A 73 13.43 -11.26 -8.19
C ASP A 73 12.61 -12.27 -9.01
N GLN A 74 11.35 -12.49 -8.62
CA GLN A 74 10.45 -13.51 -9.18
C GLN A 74 9.52 -12.94 -10.27
N GLY A 75 9.36 -11.62 -10.34
CA GLY A 75 8.46 -10.98 -11.30
C GLY A 75 7.99 -9.59 -10.86
N LEU A 76 6.82 -9.19 -11.35
CA LEU A 76 6.16 -7.95 -10.96
C LEU A 76 5.06 -8.24 -9.95
N LEU A 77 5.03 -7.48 -8.86
CA LEU A 77 3.93 -7.48 -7.90
C LEU A 77 3.11 -6.21 -8.07
N LEU A 78 1.87 -6.37 -8.52
CA LEU A 78 0.87 -5.32 -8.61
C LEU A 78 0.13 -5.23 -7.27
N ILE A 79 0.12 -4.04 -6.66
CA ILE A 79 -0.61 -3.77 -5.42
C ILE A 79 -1.62 -2.64 -5.66
N GLU A 80 -2.84 -2.85 -5.18
CA GLU A 80 -3.85 -1.79 -5.02
C GLU A 80 -4.29 -1.76 -3.56
N THR A 81 -4.38 -0.57 -2.99
CA THR A 81 -4.75 -0.37 -1.59
C THR A 81 -6.19 0.10 -1.41
N TYR A 82 -6.82 -0.36 -0.34
CA TYR A 82 -8.20 -0.02 -0.01
C TYR A 82 -8.29 0.42 1.45
N PRO A 83 -8.52 1.73 1.74
CA PRO A 83 -8.61 2.27 3.09
C PRO A 83 -10.01 2.02 3.71
N ILE A 84 -10.39 0.74 3.81
CA ILE A 84 -11.73 0.33 4.25
C ILE A 84 -11.62 -0.50 5.53
N SER A 85 -12.16 -0.02 6.65
CA SER A 85 -12.11 -0.71 7.96
C SER A 85 -13.34 -1.62 8.23
N GLY A 86 -13.34 -2.34 9.34
CA GLY A 86 -14.47 -3.15 9.80
C GLY A 86 -14.52 -4.55 9.18
N ASN A 87 -15.66 -5.21 9.34
CA ASN A 87 -15.86 -6.58 8.85
C ASN A 87 -16.19 -6.58 7.36
N LEU A 88 -15.37 -7.26 6.57
CA LEU A 88 -15.50 -7.33 5.13
C LEU A 88 -16.05 -8.69 4.69
N TYR A 89 -17.06 -8.63 3.82
CA TYR A 89 -17.72 -9.79 3.25
C TYR A 89 -17.73 -9.67 1.73
N GLY A 90 -17.17 -10.66 1.07
CA GLY A 90 -17.05 -10.68 -0.38
C GLY A 90 -16.67 -12.07 -0.88
N ALA A 91 -16.82 -12.24 -2.19
CA ALA A 91 -16.37 -13.43 -2.90
C ALA A 91 -15.91 -13.01 -4.30
N GLU A 92 -15.19 -13.89 -4.99
CA GLU A 92 -14.64 -13.60 -6.31
C GLU A 92 -15.73 -13.28 -7.35
N GLN A 93 -16.84 -14.02 -7.32
CA GLN A 93 -17.91 -13.92 -8.32
C GLN A 93 -18.96 -12.86 -7.98
N ILE A 94 -18.84 -12.15 -6.85
CA ILE A 94 -19.81 -11.13 -6.43
C ILE A 94 -19.35 -9.75 -6.90
N ASP A 95 -20.25 -8.99 -7.53
CA ASP A 95 -20.00 -7.65 -8.08
C ASP A 95 -19.63 -6.61 -7.03
N GLN A 96 -20.32 -6.65 -5.89
CA GLN A 96 -20.15 -5.71 -4.79
C GLN A 96 -19.89 -6.44 -3.50
N TRP A 97 -18.83 -6.02 -2.81
CA TRP A 97 -18.53 -6.48 -1.46
C TRP A 97 -19.26 -5.62 -0.45
N THR A 98 -19.36 -6.13 0.78
CA THR A 98 -20.04 -5.47 1.89
C THR A 98 -19.07 -5.24 3.03
N GLN A 99 -19.05 -4.01 3.52
CA GLN A 99 -18.38 -3.57 4.73
C GLN A 99 -19.41 -3.42 5.85
N ILE A 100 -19.14 -3.99 7.02
CA ILE A 100 -19.90 -3.73 8.24
C ILE A 100 -19.00 -2.98 9.23
N VAL A 101 -19.39 -1.75 9.56
CA VAL A 101 -18.71 -0.87 10.53
C VAL A 101 -19.77 -0.19 11.39
N ASP A 102 -19.57 -0.16 12.70
CA ASP A 102 -20.51 0.43 13.68
C ASP A 102 -21.97 -0.04 13.51
N GLY A 103 -22.15 -1.33 13.22
CA GLY A 103 -23.46 -1.96 13.02
C GLY A 103 -24.17 -1.56 11.72
N ARG A 104 -23.50 -0.79 10.84
CA ARG A 104 -24.05 -0.35 9.54
C ARG A 104 -23.37 -1.08 8.39
N SER A 105 -24.14 -1.33 7.34
CA SER A 105 -23.71 -2.06 6.14
C SER A 105 -23.55 -1.12 4.96
N PHE A 106 -22.39 -1.18 4.31
CA PHE A 106 -22.05 -0.38 3.13
C PHE A 106 -21.56 -1.29 2.02
N LYS A 107 -22.03 -1.06 0.79
CA LYS A 107 -21.57 -1.80 -0.39
C LYS A 107 -20.50 -1.03 -1.13
N PHE A 108 -19.50 -1.74 -1.64
CA PHE A 108 -18.46 -1.18 -2.51
C PHE A 108 -18.14 -2.16 -3.65
N ALA A 109 -17.57 -1.66 -4.74
CA ALA A 109 -17.22 -2.49 -5.88
C ALA A 109 -16.18 -3.56 -5.47
N ASN A 110 -16.31 -4.78 -6.00
CA ASN A 110 -15.36 -5.84 -5.73
C ASN A 110 -13.94 -5.44 -6.19
N PRO A 111 -12.95 -5.34 -5.27
CA PRO A 111 -11.61 -4.87 -5.59
C PRO A 111 -10.86 -5.83 -6.52
N LEU A 112 -11.22 -7.12 -6.51
CA LEU A 112 -10.62 -8.12 -7.39
C LEU A 112 -10.90 -7.84 -8.87
N ARG A 113 -11.99 -7.14 -9.19
CA ARG A 113 -12.27 -6.75 -10.59
C ARG A 113 -11.21 -5.78 -11.09
N ARG A 114 -10.91 -4.74 -10.31
CA ARG A 114 -9.93 -3.72 -10.66
C ARG A 114 -8.52 -4.30 -10.80
N ILE A 115 -8.07 -5.09 -9.82
CA ILE A 115 -6.71 -5.67 -9.86
C ILE A 115 -6.54 -6.64 -11.04
N ARG A 116 -7.59 -7.40 -11.42
CA ARG A 116 -7.54 -8.34 -12.56
C ARG A 116 -7.50 -7.62 -13.90
N THR A 117 -8.26 -6.53 -14.06
CA THR A 117 -8.19 -5.66 -15.24
C THR A 117 -6.79 -5.04 -15.36
N SER A 118 -6.27 -4.49 -14.27
CA SER A 118 -4.93 -3.92 -14.19
C SER A 118 -3.82 -4.93 -14.53
N ARG A 119 -3.94 -6.16 -14.02
CA ARG A 119 -3.06 -7.28 -14.37
C ARG A 119 -3.08 -7.58 -15.87
N GLN A 120 -4.26 -7.60 -16.49
CA GLN A 120 -4.38 -7.86 -17.93
C GLN A 120 -3.72 -6.76 -18.76
N ALA A 121 -3.94 -5.50 -18.41
CA ALA A 121 -3.28 -4.36 -19.04
C ALA A 121 -1.75 -4.43 -18.90
N LEU A 122 -1.26 -4.72 -17.68
CA LEU A 122 0.17 -4.86 -17.42
C LEU A 122 0.78 -6.06 -18.18
N LYS A 123 0.03 -7.16 -18.37
CA LYS A 123 0.48 -8.32 -19.13
C LYS A 123 0.75 -8.02 -20.60
N LEU A 124 0.05 -7.04 -21.18
CA LEU A 124 0.33 -6.58 -22.55
C LEU A 124 1.68 -5.85 -22.63
N LEU A 125 2.07 -5.15 -21.55
CA LEU A 125 3.33 -4.42 -21.46
C LEU A 125 4.51 -5.32 -21.09
N ALA A 126 4.30 -6.27 -20.18
CA ALA A 126 5.30 -7.21 -19.67
C ALA A 126 4.87 -8.68 -19.91
N PRO A 127 4.77 -9.13 -21.18
CA PRO A 127 4.22 -10.44 -21.51
C PRO A 127 5.06 -11.60 -20.97
N ASN A 128 6.37 -11.42 -20.86
CA ASN A 128 7.28 -12.50 -20.48
C ASN A 128 7.53 -12.58 -18.98
N VAL A 129 7.00 -11.65 -18.17
CA VAL A 129 7.25 -11.61 -16.73
C VAL A 129 6.04 -12.20 -15.97
N PRO A 130 6.27 -12.99 -14.90
CA PRO A 130 5.20 -13.32 -13.95
C PRO A 130 4.64 -12.05 -13.32
N ILE A 131 3.31 -11.95 -13.27
CA ILE A 131 2.61 -10.82 -12.62
C ILE A 131 1.79 -11.40 -11.49
N PHE A 132 2.17 -11.03 -10.26
CA PHE A 132 1.44 -11.32 -9.04
C PHE A 132 0.55 -10.12 -8.68
N CYS A 133 -0.55 -10.38 -7.98
CA CYS A 133 -1.53 -9.36 -7.60
C CYS A 133 -1.81 -9.42 -6.10
N ARG A 134 -1.93 -8.27 -5.45
CA ARG A 134 -2.44 -8.10 -4.09
C ARG A 134 -3.42 -6.94 -4.01
N VAL A 135 -4.59 -7.21 -3.45
CA VAL A 135 -5.47 -6.18 -2.89
C VAL A 135 -5.14 -6.05 -1.41
N VAL A 136 -4.67 -4.88 -0.99
CA VAL A 136 -4.25 -4.63 0.39
C VAL A 136 -5.26 -3.70 1.07
N PHE A 137 -6.01 -4.25 2.01
CA PHE A 137 -6.82 -3.44 2.90
C PHE A 137 -5.91 -2.85 3.99
N ASN A 138 -5.69 -1.54 3.93
CA ASN A 138 -4.67 -0.84 4.71
C ASN A 138 -5.24 -0.06 5.91
N ALA A 139 -6.50 -0.31 6.24
CA ALA A 139 -7.16 0.14 7.46
C ALA A 139 -7.39 -1.05 8.42
N ASP A 140 -8.09 -0.81 9.54
CA ASP A 140 -8.42 -1.85 10.52
C ASP A 140 -9.54 -2.76 9.98
N SER A 141 -9.16 -3.73 9.16
CA SER A 141 -10.08 -4.58 8.40
C SER A 141 -10.02 -6.03 8.88
N HIS A 142 -11.18 -6.69 8.90
CA HIS A 142 -11.28 -8.09 9.29
C HIS A 142 -12.10 -8.88 8.28
N PHE A 143 -11.74 -10.15 8.10
CA PHE A 143 -12.44 -11.08 7.22
C PHE A 143 -13.00 -12.25 8.03
N PRO A 144 -14.18 -12.12 8.67
CA PRO A 144 -14.73 -13.14 9.57
C PRO A 144 -14.99 -14.50 8.90
N LYS A 145 -15.10 -14.54 7.57
CA LYS A 145 -15.29 -15.76 6.77
C LYS A 145 -14.03 -16.20 6.04
N GLY A 146 -12.87 -15.66 6.41
CA GLY A 146 -11.63 -15.83 5.69
C GLY A 146 -11.48 -14.83 4.54
N LYS A 147 -10.23 -14.60 4.15
CA LYS A 147 -9.87 -13.73 3.02
C LYS A 147 -9.60 -14.58 1.79
N LEU A 148 -9.84 -14.01 0.61
CA LEU A 148 -9.53 -14.65 -0.67
C LEU A 148 -8.03 -14.66 -0.92
N GLU A 149 -7.57 -15.52 -1.84
CA GLU A 149 -6.15 -15.73 -2.09
C GLU A 149 -5.44 -14.43 -2.46
N GLU A 150 -6.04 -13.54 -3.27
CA GLU A 150 -5.47 -12.27 -3.73
C GLU A 150 -5.54 -11.12 -2.71
N VAL A 151 -6.09 -11.36 -1.52
CA VAL A 151 -6.39 -10.33 -0.53
C VAL A 151 -5.46 -10.41 0.67
N SER A 152 -5.03 -9.24 1.13
CA SER A 152 -4.18 -9.07 2.32
C SER A 152 -4.71 -7.93 3.19
N ILE A 153 -4.49 -8.06 4.50
CA ILE A 153 -4.46 -6.93 5.43
C ILE A 153 -3.00 -6.66 5.80
N LEU A 154 -2.67 -5.51 6.39
CA LEU A 154 -1.28 -5.17 6.73
C LEU A 154 -0.62 -6.23 7.63
N GLU A 155 -1.40 -6.81 8.56
CA GLU A 155 -0.94 -7.82 9.51
C GLU A 155 -0.55 -9.14 8.83
N THR A 156 -1.22 -9.50 7.71
CA THR A 156 -0.96 -10.75 7.00
C THR A 156 -0.10 -10.56 5.75
N LEU A 157 0.11 -9.31 5.30
CA LEU A 157 0.77 -9.02 4.02
C LEU A 157 2.13 -9.71 3.88
N ALA A 158 2.97 -9.69 4.91
CA ALA A 158 4.28 -10.34 4.87
C ALA A 158 4.19 -11.85 4.64
N ALA A 159 3.24 -12.53 5.30
CA ALA A 159 3.01 -13.96 5.10
C ALA A 159 2.37 -14.24 3.74
N ASP A 160 1.47 -13.37 3.29
CA ASP A 160 0.72 -13.54 2.05
C ASP A 160 1.59 -13.39 0.78
N ILE A 161 2.67 -12.61 0.85
CA ILE A 161 3.62 -12.46 -0.26
C ILE A 161 4.69 -13.55 -0.27
N GLN A 162 4.87 -14.31 0.82
CA GLN A 162 5.92 -15.31 0.93
C GLN A 162 5.88 -16.38 -0.18
N PRO A 163 4.71 -16.93 -0.59
CA PRO A 163 4.66 -17.87 -1.71
C PRO A 163 5.18 -17.29 -3.04
N MET A 164 5.04 -15.98 -3.23
CA MET A 164 5.56 -15.28 -4.41
C MET A 164 7.08 -15.15 -4.35
N VAL A 165 7.64 -14.92 -3.15
CA VAL A 165 9.09 -14.85 -2.92
C VAL A 165 9.75 -16.22 -3.14
N ASP A 166 9.06 -17.29 -2.75
CA ASP A 166 9.55 -18.67 -2.89
C ASP A 166 9.46 -19.19 -4.34
N SER A 167 8.83 -18.43 -5.24
CA SER A 167 8.73 -18.76 -6.65
C SER A 167 10.09 -18.66 -7.38
N PRO A 168 10.27 -19.34 -8.53
CA PRO A 168 11.51 -19.26 -9.31
C PRO A 168 11.88 -17.83 -9.71
N LYS A 169 13.17 -17.50 -9.62
CA LYS A 169 13.70 -16.19 -10.03
C LYS A 169 13.65 -16.00 -11.56
N PHE A 170 13.39 -14.79 -12.00
CA PHE A 170 13.18 -14.43 -13.41
C PHE A 170 14.18 -13.37 -13.93
N THR A 171 15.45 -13.48 -13.53
CA THR A 171 16.39 -12.35 -13.52
C THR A 171 16.93 -11.90 -14.90
N ASP A 172 16.97 -12.78 -15.91
CA ASP A 172 17.64 -12.46 -17.20
C ASP A 172 16.70 -11.93 -18.29
N LYS A 173 15.41 -12.32 -18.30
CA LYS A 173 14.40 -11.82 -19.25
C LYS A 173 13.54 -10.68 -18.69
N ALA A 174 13.48 -10.50 -17.36
CA ALA A 174 12.69 -9.44 -16.73
C ALA A 174 13.20 -8.02 -17.02
N LYS A 175 14.50 -7.83 -17.21
CA LYS A 175 15.08 -6.48 -17.36
C LYS A 175 14.51 -5.74 -18.56
N THR A 176 14.33 -6.40 -19.71
CA THR A 176 13.81 -5.75 -20.92
C THR A 176 12.37 -5.30 -20.75
N ASP A 177 11.51 -6.13 -20.17
CA ASP A 177 10.10 -5.82 -19.94
C ASP A 177 9.95 -4.76 -18.82
N TRP A 178 10.77 -4.83 -17.77
CA TRP A 178 10.84 -3.78 -16.73
C TRP A 178 11.20 -2.41 -17.32
N GLN A 179 12.20 -2.35 -18.21
CA GLN A 179 12.58 -1.11 -18.89
C GLN A 179 11.45 -0.56 -19.78
N ARG A 180 10.61 -1.43 -20.34
CA ARG A 180 9.42 -1.01 -21.10
C ARG A 180 8.37 -0.38 -20.18
N CYS A 181 8.09 -0.99 -19.02
CA CYS A 181 7.22 -0.41 -17.99
C CYS A 181 7.72 0.98 -17.55
N LEU A 182 9.02 1.10 -17.25
CA LEU A 182 9.65 2.37 -16.87
C LEU A 182 9.53 3.45 -17.96
N ARG A 183 9.63 3.08 -19.23
CA ARG A 183 9.51 4.04 -20.34
C ARG A 183 8.12 4.66 -20.42
N ILE A 184 7.07 3.86 -20.20
CA ILE A 184 5.68 4.31 -20.21
C ILE A 184 5.42 5.19 -18.98
N ALA A 185 5.86 4.75 -17.80
CA ALA A 185 5.77 5.50 -16.56
C ALA A 185 6.39 6.92 -16.69
N ARG A 186 7.61 7.01 -17.24
CA ARG A 186 8.33 8.29 -17.42
C ARG A 186 7.65 9.25 -18.40
N LYS A 187 7.05 8.74 -19.48
CA LYS A 187 6.35 9.59 -20.46
C LYS A 187 5.08 10.21 -19.88
N ASN A 188 4.34 9.45 -19.07
CA ASN A 188 3.06 9.91 -18.55
C ASN A 188 3.22 10.80 -17.32
N GLY A 189 4.22 10.58 -16.47
CA GLY A 189 4.57 11.54 -15.40
C GLY A 189 4.94 12.93 -15.96
N GLN A 190 5.53 13.01 -17.15
CA GLN A 190 5.84 14.28 -17.83
C GLN A 190 4.63 14.87 -18.59
N ALA A 191 3.72 14.05 -19.10
CA ALA A 191 2.51 14.52 -19.78
C ALA A 191 1.47 15.07 -18.77
N VAL A 192 1.26 14.38 -17.64
CA VAL A 192 0.35 14.82 -16.57
C VAL A 192 0.80 16.15 -15.94
N MET A 193 2.11 16.35 -15.77
CA MET A 193 2.67 17.63 -15.30
C MET A 193 2.49 18.78 -16.31
N ARG A 194 2.23 18.48 -17.59
CA ARG A 194 2.12 19.48 -18.65
C ARG A 194 0.69 19.97 -18.87
N ASP A 195 -0.29 19.14 -18.55
CA ASP A 195 -1.72 19.45 -18.66
C ASP A 195 -2.33 20.00 -17.34
N GLY A 196 -1.58 19.96 -16.23
CA GLY A 196 -1.99 20.53 -14.94
C GLY A 196 -1.61 22.01 -14.72
N ASP A 197 -0.78 22.57 -15.60
CA ASP A 197 -0.30 23.97 -15.56
C ASP A 197 -0.92 24.85 -16.68
N SER A 198 -2.00 24.39 -17.32
CA SER A 198 -2.70 25.10 -18.41
C SER A 198 -4.13 25.47 -18.08
#